data_AF-A0A955Z1F1-F1
#
_entry.id   AF-A0A955Z1F1-F1
#
_cell.length_a   1.000
_cell.length_b   1.000
_cell.length_c   1.000
_cell.angle_alpha   90.00
_cell.angle_beta   90.00
_cell.angle_gamma   90.00
#
_symmetry.space_group_name_H-M   'P 1'
#
loop_
_entity.id
_entity.type
_entity.pdbx_description
1 polymer ?
#
loop_
_entity_poly.entity_id
_entity_poly.type
_entity_poly.pdbx_seq_one_letter_code
_entity_poly.pdbx_strand_id
1 'polypeptide(L)'
;EPDSIGLTDYLHSRGHDFDADVDAGLNNARRSLDQLGQPLSEAIFDQPETIESIVGALQTLQRTIQVDIMGALGLAVTFNDNDGD
;
A
#
# COMPACT_ATOMS: atom_id res chain seq x y z
N GLU A 1 -3.88 26.94 -6.72
CA GLU A 1 -4.38 25.61 -7.13
C GLU A 1 -5.42 25.22 -6.08
N PRO A 2 -6.67 24.90 -6.40
CA PRO A 2 -7.57 24.38 -5.39
C PRO A 2 -7.02 23.01 -4.95
N ASP A 3 -6.85 22.82 -3.64
CA ASP A 3 -6.50 21.52 -3.05
C ASP A 3 -7.44 20.47 -3.64
N SER A 4 -6.87 19.54 -4.40
CA SER A 4 -7.61 18.43 -4.97
C SER A 4 -7.98 17.47 -3.85
N ILE A 5 -9.28 17.25 -3.63
CA ILE A 5 -9.81 16.28 -2.67
C ILE A 5 -9.27 14.89 -3.01
N GLY A 6 -8.55 14.28 -2.06
CA GLY A 6 -8.04 12.93 -2.16
C GLY A 6 -9.09 11.85 -1.91
N LEU A 7 -8.71 10.59 -2.13
CA LEU A 7 -9.59 9.45 -1.89
C LEU A 7 -9.99 9.32 -0.42
N THR A 8 -9.04 9.57 0.49
CA THR A 8 -9.27 9.51 1.93
C THR A 8 -10.13 10.69 2.40
N ASP A 9 -9.92 11.91 1.88
CA ASP A 9 -10.81 13.07 2.14
C ASP A 9 -12.27 12.78 1.76
N TYR A 10 -12.47 12.12 0.61
CA TYR A 10 -13.80 11.72 0.17
C TYR A 10 -14.44 10.71 1.12
N LEU A 11 -13.68 9.70 1.58
CA LEU A 11 -14.17 8.71 2.54
C LEU A 11 -14.41 9.30 3.93
N HIS A 12 -13.57 10.26 4.35
CA HIS A 12 -13.73 11.01 5.58
C HIS A 12 -15.07 11.75 5.57
N SER A 13 -15.44 12.40 4.45
CA SER A 13 -16.74 13.05 4.29
C SER A 13 -17.95 12.09 4.43
N ARG A 14 -17.72 10.78 4.28
CA ARG A 14 -18.71 9.71 4.44
C ARG A 14 -18.64 8.99 5.78
N GLY A 15 -17.82 9.48 6.72
CA GLY A 15 -17.69 8.92 8.07
C GLY A 15 -16.69 7.78 8.20
N HIS A 16 -15.80 7.61 7.21
CA HIS A 16 -14.70 6.64 7.25
C HIS A 16 -13.36 7.38 7.32
N ASP A 17 -12.67 7.30 8.45
CA ASP A 17 -11.35 7.88 8.63
C ASP A 17 -10.27 6.81 8.44
N PHE A 18 -9.49 6.96 7.36
CA PHE A 18 -8.34 6.10 7.05
C PHE A 18 -7.05 6.90 6.88
N ASP A 19 -7.06 8.22 7.17
CA ASP A 19 -5.94 9.12 6.86
C ASP A 19 -4.67 8.62 7.56
N ALA A 20 -4.78 8.35 8.87
CA ALA A 20 -3.65 7.87 9.67
C ALA A 20 -3.13 6.50 9.22
N ASP A 21 -4.02 5.57 8.86
CA ASP A 21 -3.64 4.21 8.48
C ASP A 21 -2.96 4.18 7.11
N VAL A 22 -3.48 4.94 6.15
CA VAL A 22 -2.90 5.08 4.81
C VAL A 22 -1.55 5.77 4.87
N ASP A 23 -1.44 6.87 5.61
CA ASP A 23 -0.17 7.58 5.80
C ASP A 23 0.87 6.70 6.49
N ALA A 24 0.48 5.97 7.54
CA ALA A 24 1.37 5.05 8.22
C ALA A 24 1.84 3.93 7.28
N GLY A 25 0.93 3.33 6.52
CA GLY A 25 1.23 2.26 5.56
C GLY A 25 2.17 2.72 4.45
N LEU A 26 1.90 3.88 3.84
CA LEU A 26 2.74 4.48 2.79
C LEU A 26 4.14 4.82 3.32
N ASN A 27 4.22 5.47 4.48
CA ASN A 27 5.50 5.82 5.09
C ASN A 27 6.31 4.59 5.47
N ASN A 28 5.66 3.54 5.98
CA ASN A 28 6.32 2.29 6.32
C ASN A 28 6.86 1.59 5.07
N ALA A 29 6.01 1.39 4.05
CA ALA A 29 6.41 0.77 2.79
C ALA A 29 7.58 1.51 2.14
N ARG A 30 7.54 2.85 2.11
CA ARG A 30 8.62 3.67 1.56
C ARG A 30 9.90 3.53 2.36
N ARG A 31 9.84 3.61 3.69
CA ARG A 31 11.03 3.42 4.54
C ARG A 31 11.63 2.03 4.38
N SER A 32 10.82 0.99 4.25
CA SER A 32 11.31 -0.37 4.01
C SER A 32 12.02 -0.46 2.65
N LEU A 33 11.48 0.17 1.60
CA LEU A 33 12.15 0.22 0.29
C LEU A 33 13.43 1.05 0.32
N ASP A 34 13.46 2.17 1.04
CA ASP A 34 14.65 3.03 1.18
C ASP A 34 15.81 2.33 1.94
N GLN A 35 15.54 1.21 2.63
CA GLN A 35 16.57 0.38 3.28
C GLN A 35 17.34 -0.50 2.30
N LEU A 36 16.87 -0.66 1.06
CA LEU A 36 17.60 -1.39 0.02
C LEU A 36 18.86 -0.61 -0.39
N GLY A 37 20.00 -0.99 0.18
CA GLY A 37 21.30 -0.43 -0.15
C GLY A 37 21.88 -0.92 -1.49
N GLN A 38 21.19 -1.84 -2.18
CA GLN A 38 21.65 -2.46 -3.43
C GLN A 38 20.48 -2.78 -4.35
N PRO A 39 20.72 -3.09 -5.64
CA PRO A 39 19.67 -3.49 -6.57
C PRO A 39 18.87 -4.69 -6.05
N LEU A 40 17.55 -4.69 -6.31
CA LEU A 40 16.66 -5.78 -5.88
C LEU A 40 17.13 -7.15 -6.39
N SER A 41 17.66 -7.21 -7.62
CA SER A 41 18.18 -8.44 -8.23
C SER A 41 19.31 -9.10 -7.44
N GLU A 42 20.05 -8.32 -6.65
CA GLU A 42 21.11 -8.81 -5.77
C GLU A 42 20.56 -9.07 -4.36
N ALA A 43 19.75 -8.14 -3.84
CA ALA A 43 19.17 -8.21 -2.50
C ALA A 43 18.30 -9.45 -2.25
N ILE A 44 17.63 -9.98 -3.28
CA ILE A 44 16.86 -11.23 -3.15
C ILE A 44 17.72 -12.44 -2.75
N PHE A 45 19.01 -12.44 -3.10
CA PHE A 45 19.93 -13.53 -2.76
C PHE A 45 20.74 -13.21 -1.51
N ASP A 46 21.19 -11.97 -1.36
CA ASP A 46 22.11 -11.58 -0.28
C ASP A 46 21.39 -11.24 1.02
N GLN A 47 20.14 -10.76 0.95
CA GLN A 47 19.37 -10.22 2.08
C GLN A 47 17.89 -10.67 2.05
N PRO A 48 17.62 -11.98 1.96
CA PRO A 48 16.25 -12.49 1.78
C PRO A 48 15.29 -12.08 2.90
N GLU A 49 15.75 -12.07 4.16
CA GLU A 49 14.92 -11.64 5.30
C GLU A 49 14.49 -10.16 5.20
N THR A 50 15.37 -9.30 4.65
CA THR A 50 15.05 -7.88 4.42
C THR A 50 14.01 -7.76 3.32
N ILE A 51 14.13 -8.54 2.25
CA ILE A 51 13.13 -8.59 1.18
C ILE A 51 11.78 -9.07 1.71
N GLU A 52 11.73 -10.13 2.50
CA GLU A 52 10.50 -10.62 3.12
C GLU A 52 9.83 -9.55 3.98
N SER A 53 10.62 -8.79 4.75
CA SER A 53 10.11 -7.67 5.54
C SER A 53 9.50 -6.56 4.67
N ILE A 54 10.16 -6.20 3.57
CA ILE A 54 9.66 -5.21 2.60
C ILE A 54 8.36 -5.70 1.96
N VAL A 55 8.31 -6.96 1.54
CA VAL A 55 7.09 -7.58 0.99
C VAL A 55 5.96 -7.53 2.01
N GLY A 56 6.23 -7.85 3.27
CA GLY A 56 5.25 -7.73 4.36
C GLY A 56 4.69 -6.32 4.51
N ALA A 57 5.56 -5.30 4.51
CA ALA A 57 5.13 -3.90 4.60
C ALA A 57 4.24 -3.48 3.41
N LEU A 58 4.58 -3.92 2.20
CA LEU A 58 3.78 -3.68 0.99
C LEU A 58 2.42 -4.41 1.03
N GLN A 59 2.40 -5.65 1.50
CA GLN A 59 1.17 -6.43 1.65
C GLN A 59 0.22 -5.81 2.68
N THR A 60 0.75 -5.26 3.78
CA THR A 60 -0.05 -4.53 4.76
C THR A 60 -0.73 -3.32 4.13
N LEU A 61 0.03 -2.48 3.42
CA LEU A 61 -0.52 -1.33 2.70
C LEU A 61 -1.56 -1.75 1.66
N GLN A 62 -1.26 -2.80 0.87
CA GLN A 62 -2.17 -3.36 -0.11
C GLN A 62 -3.49 -3.78 0.55
N ARG A 63 -3.44 -4.45 1.70
CA ARG A 63 -4.63 -4.89 2.42
C ARG A 63 -5.48 -3.69 2.86
N THR A 64 -4.88 -2.65 3.42
CA THR A 64 -5.61 -1.43 3.81
C THR A 64 -6.37 -0.84 2.62
N ILE A 65 -5.74 -0.80 1.45
CA ILE A 65 -6.39 -0.29 0.24
C ILE A 65 -7.51 -1.25 -0.21
N GLN A 66 -7.22 -2.54 -0.34
CA GLN A 66 -8.13 -3.49 -0.99
C GLN A 66 -9.29 -3.93 -0.10
N VAL A 67 -9.10 -3.98 1.20
CA VAL A 67 -10.14 -4.44 2.13
C VAL A 67 -10.88 -3.24 2.67
N ASP A 68 -10.16 -2.30 3.28
CA ASP A 68 -10.79 -1.25 4.07
C ASP A 68 -11.31 -0.12 3.16
N ILE A 69 -10.45 0.41 2.29
CA ILE A 69 -10.82 1.52 1.38
C ILE A 69 -11.83 1.04 0.32
N MET A 70 -11.57 -0.06 -0.39
CA MET A 70 -12.52 -0.56 -1.40
C MET A 70 -13.84 -0.99 -0.78
N GLY A 71 -13.80 -1.61 0.41
CA GLY A 71 -15.00 -1.94 1.17
C GLY A 71 -15.82 -0.71 1.53
N ALA A 72 -15.18 0.37 2.00
CA ALA A 72 -15.83 1.64 2.31
C ALA A 72 -16.38 2.36 1.07
N LEU A 73 -15.76 2.16 -0.10
CA LEU A 73 -16.28 2.65 -1.38
C LEU A 73 -17.43 1.80 -1.93
N GLY A 74 -17.72 0.64 -1.32
CA GLY A 74 -18.70 -0.32 -1.83
C GLY A 74 -18.27 -0.95 -3.16
N LEU A 75 -16.97 -0.94 -3.46
CA LEU A 75 -16.40 -1.51 -4.67
C LEU A 75 -16.00 -2.96 -4.41
N ALA A 76 -16.37 -3.85 -5.33
CA ALA A 76 -15.86 -5.21 -5.34
C ALA A 76 -14.46 -5.19 -5.96
N VAL A 77 -13.45 -5.70 -5.24
CA VAL A 77 -12.13 -5.94 -5.82
C VAL A 77 -12.24 -7.15 -6.75
N THR A 78 -12.34 -6.92 -8.05
CA THR A 78 -12.19 -7.97 -9.05
C THR A 78 -10.72 -8.13 -9.40
N PHE A 79 -10.05 -9.07 -8.75
CA PHE A 79 -8.77 -9.57 -9.26
C PHE A 79 -9.07 -10.48 -10.45
N ASN A 80 -8.69 -10.05 -11.65
CA ASN A 80 -8.48 -10.97 -12.74
C ASN A 80 -7.03 -11.45 -12.62
N ASP A 81 -6.81 -12.71 -12.27
CA ASP A 81 -5.48 -13.35 -12.15
C ASP A 81 -4.67 -13.34 -13.48
N ASN A 82 -5.24 -12.78 -14.55
CA ASN A 82 -4.68 -12.69 -15.90
C ASN A 82 -4.14 -11.30 -16.29
N ASP A 83 -4.12 -10.30 -15.42
CA ASP A 83 -3.52 -8.98 -15.76
C ASP A 83 -1.96 -8.99 -15.68
N GLY A 84 -1.36 -10.18 -15.68
CA GLY A 84 0.07 -10.43 -15.58
C GLY A 84 0.64 -11.39 -16.63
N ASP A 85 -0.02 -11.60 -17.77
CA ASP A 85 0.59 -12.16 -19.00
C ASP A 85 0.84 -11.04 -20.03
#